data_AF-A0A8H2X125-F1
#
_entry.id   AF-A0A8H2X125-F1
#
_cell.length_a   1.000
_cell.length_b   1.000
_cell.length_c   1.000
_cell.angle_alpha   90.00
_cell.angle_beta   90.00
_cell.angle_gamma   90.00
#
_symmetry.space_group_name_H-M   'P 1'
#
loop_
_entity.id
_entity.type
_entity.pdbx_description
1 polymer ?
#
loop_
_entity_poly.entity_id
_entity_poly.type
_entity_poly.pdbx_seq_one_letter_code
_entity_poly.pdbx_strand_id
1 'polypeptide(L)'
;MTIELNVVVFKHPSTSKEVIKDISFKIDSGQLCMIVGRNGSGESTTTSLIRGLYGIDPGNILLEGRSVRDYNVSSLQSAANIMYQDYHHLSLTIRDKTQLGRPECDHPAQQVEAGAKLGGAYDFIQKLPLKFETNIEPMETGFTSRGGKAITPTNTNLFLIWRSRPTSVVGNGRDLQ
;
A
#
# COMPACT_ATOMS: atom_id res chain seq x y z
N MET A 1 -5.94 -3.75 13.83
CA MET A 1 -6.23 -2.33 13.65
C MET A 1 -7.47 -2.18 12.79
N THR A 2 -8.37 -1.27 13.16
CA THR A 2 -9.70 -1.00 12.63
C THR A 2 -9.66 0.32 11.86
N ILE A 3 -10.29 0.34 10.68
CA ILE A 3 -10.42 1.53 9.83
C ILE A 3 -11.90 1.81 9.65
N GLU A 4 -12.32 3.07 9.79
CA GLU A 4 -13.71 3.46 9.64
C GLU A 4 -13.81 4.73 8.79
N LEU A 5 -14.66 4.70 7.77
CA LEU A 5 -15.02 5.86 6.95
C LEU A 5 -16.45 6.22 7.30
N ASN A 6 -16.69 7.49 7.61
CA ASN A 6 -18.00 8.02 8.00
C ASN A 6 -18.38 9.20 7.11
N VAL A 7 -19.39 9.01 6.27
CA VAL A 7 -20.01 10.01 5.39
C VAL A 7 -18.95 10.78 4.59
N VAL A 8 -18.04 10.02 3.97
CA VAL A 8 -16.89 10.60 3.26
C VAL A 8 -17.34 11.13 1.92
N VAL A 9 -17.19 12.43 1.71
CA VAL A 9 -17.37 13.11 0.41
C VAL A 9 -16.04 13.76 0.03
N PHE A 10 -15.62 13.58 -1.23
CA PHE A 10 -14.34 14.13 -1.68
C PHE A 10 -14.36 14.58 -3.14
N LYS A 11 -13.74 15.74 -3.38
CA LYS A 11 -13.42 16.31 -4.69
C LYS A 11 -11.93 16.63 -4.75
N HIS A 12 -11.28 16.34 -5.89
CA HIS A 12 -9.90 16.75 -6.10
C HIS A 12 -9.80 18.27 -6.21
N PRO A 13 -8.73 18.92 -5.70
CA PRO A 13 -8.55 20.37 -5.83
C PRO A 13 -8.55 20.87 -7.28
N SER A 14 -8.16 20.01 -8.23
CA SER A 14 -8.11 20.31 -9.66
C SER A 14 -9.46 20.22 -10.37
N THR A 15 -10.53 19.77 -9.71
CA THR A 15 -11.84 19.56 -10.37
C THR A 15 -12.99 19.94 -9.45
N SER A 16 -14.09 20.45 -10.03
CA SER A 16 -15.34 20.68 -9.31
C SER A 16 -16.18 19.40 -9.12
N LYS A 17 -15.78 18.28 -9.71
CA LYS A 17 -16.52 17.02 -9.67
C LYS A 17 -16.17 16.23 -8.41
N GLU A 18 -17.21 15.79 -7.70
CA GLU A 18 -17.07 14.82 -6.62
C GLU A 18 -16.66 13.47 -7.17
N VAL A 19 -15.56 12.95 -6.61
CA VAL A 19 -15.01 11.62 -6.92
C VAL A 19 -15.56 10.59 -5.96
N ILE A 20 -15.65 10.93 -4.67
CA ILE A 20 -16.25 10.10 -3.63
C ILE A 20 -17.52 10.77 -3.14
N LYS A 21 -18.61 10.01 -3.10
CA LYS A 21 -19.95 10.51 -2.76
C LYS A 21 -20.52 9.66 -1.64
N ASP A 22 -20.44 10.18 -0.42
CA ASP A 22 -21.05 9.61 0.78
C ASP A 22 -20.75 8.12 0.98
N ILE A 23 -19.48 7.82 1.20
CA ILE A 23 -19.04 6.45 1.50
C ILE A 23 -18.90 6.28 3.02
N SER A 24 -19.57 5.26 3.54
CA SER A 24 -19.45 4.83 4.94
C SER A 24 -19.21 3.33 5.03
N PHE A 25 -18.11 2.90 5.64
CA PHE A 25 -17.84 1.50 5.93
C PHE A 25 -16.77 1.36 7.03
N LYS A 26 -16.75 0.18 7.65
CA LYS A 26 -15.78 -0.19 8.67
C LYS A 26 -15.06 -1.48 8.28
N ILE A 27 -13.75 -1.49 8.44
CA ILE A 27 -12.89 -2.66 8.30
C ILE A 27 -12.36 -2.98 9.69
N ASP A 28 -12.80 -4.09 10.27
CA ASP A 28 -12.31 -4.54 11.57
C ASP A 28 -10.92 -5.19 11.45
N SER A 29 -10.22 -5.24 12.58
CA SER A 29 -8.89 -5.83 12.66
C SER A 29 -8.85 -7.26 12.10
N GLY A 30 -7.95 -7.50 11.15
CA GLY A 30 -7.75 -8.81 10.54
C GLY A 30 -8.67 -9.12 9.36
N GLN A 31 -9.58 -8.22 9.01
CA GLN A 31 -10.41 -8.36 7.81
C GLN A 31 -9.65 -7.96 6.55
N LEU A 32 -9.94 -8.66 5.45
CA LEU A 32 -9.53 -8.28 4.12
C LEU A 32 -10.66 -7.47 3.47
N CYS A 33 -10.34 -6.25 3.03
CA CYS A 33 -11.25 -5.42 2.25
C CYS A 33 -10.75 -5.32 0.80
N MET A 34 -11.66 -5.53 -0.15
CA MET A 34 -11.41 -5.32 -1.57
C MET A 34 -12.30 -4.19 -2.07
N ILE A 35 -11.69 -3.18 -2.68
CA ILE A 35 -12.40 -2.09 -3.33
C ILE A 35 -12.31 -2.34 -4.83
N VAL A 36 -13.47 -2.52 -5.48
CA VAL A 36 -13.59 -2.86 -6.90
C VAL A 36 -14.60 -1.94 -7.57
N GLY A 37 -14.35 -1.64 -8.84
CA GLY A 37 -15.18 -0.71 -9.60
C GLY A 37 -14.61 -0.46 -11.00
N ARG A 38 -15.27 0.43 -11.73
CA ARG A 38 -14.84 0.82 -13.09
C ARG A 38 -13.69 1.83 -12.98
N ASN A 39 -12.83 1.90 -13.98
CA ASN A 39 -11.81 2.95 -14.06
C ASN A 39 -12.42 4.35 -13.84
N GLY A 40 -11.86 5.09 -12.89
CA GLY A 40 -12.38 6.40 -12.47
C GLY A 40 -13.50 6.38 -11.42
N SER A 41 -13.81 5.22 -10.84
CA SER A 41 -14.77 5.04 -9.72
C SER A 41 -14.34 5.72 -8.42
N GLY A 42 -13.04 6.00 -8.27
CA GLY A 42 -12.48 6.57 -7.05
C GLY A 42 -11.68 5.60 -6.18
N GLU A 43 -11.45 4.35 -6.58
CA GLU A 43 -10.66 3.36 -5.79
C GLU A 43 -9.30 3.88 -5.30
N SER A 44 -8.47 4.39 -6.21
CA SER A 44 -7.17 4.99 -5.86
C SER A 44 -7.33 6.26 -5.01
N THR A 45 -8.46 6.96 -5.17
CA THR A 45 -8.78 8.14 -4.38
C THR A 45 -9.14 7.73 -2.95
N THR A 46 -10.02 6.75 -2.74
CA THR A 46 -10.34 6.18 -1.42
C THR A 46 -9.08 5.73 -0.68
N THR A 47 -8.17 5.07 -1.38
CA THR A 47 -6.88 4.65 -0.80
C THR A 47 -6.03 5.84 -0.38
N SER A 48 -6.00 6.89 -1.18
CA SER A 48 -5.27 8.13 -0.86
C SER A 48 -5.86 8.83 0.37
N LEU A 49 -7.19 8.80 0.53
CA LEU A 49 -7.87 9.37 1.69
C LEU A 49 -7.58 8.59 2.98
N ILE A 50 -7.61 7.24 2.94
CA ILE A 50 -7.28 6.38 4.09
C ILE A 50 -5.84 6.65 4.58
N ARG A 51 -4.93 6.99 3.67
CA ARG A 51 -3.54 7.35 4.00
C ARG A 51 -3.36 8.76 4.55
N GLY A 52 -4.42 9.57 4.58
CA GLY A 52 -4.33 10.98 4.94
C GLY A 52 -3.58 11.84 3.91
N LEU A 53 -3.46 11.42 2.64
CA LEU A 53 -2.83 12.25 1.59
C LEU A 53 -3.68 13.47 1.21
N TYR A 54 -4.99 13.38 1.42
CA TYR A 54 -5.92 14.47 1.20
C TYR A 54 -6.80 14.65 2.44
N GLY A 55 -7.11 15.91 2.75
CA GLY A 55 -8.19 16.22 3.68
C GLY A 55 -9.55 15.98 3.03
N ILE A 56 -10.54 15.61 3.83
CA ILE A 56 -11.94 15.54 3.43
C ILE A 56 -12.75 16.60 4.16
N ASP A 57 -13.82 17.06 3.56
CA ASP A 57 -14.85 17.88 4.20
C ASP A 57 -16.09 17.85 3.29
N PRO A 58 -17.24 17.33 3.75
CA PRO A 58 -17.57 16.78 5.07
C PRO A 58 -17.04 15.34 5.33
N GLY A 59 -17.20 14.87 6.57
CA GLY A 59 -16.94 13.48 6.98
C GLY A 59 -15.66 13.27 7.79
N ASN A 60 -15.43 12.02 8.20
CA ASN A 60 -14.22 11.63 8.94
C ASN A 60 -13.72 10.22 8.55
N ILE A 61 -12.41 10.03 8.65
CA ILE A 61 -11.76 8.72 8.50
C ILE A 61 -11.02 8.45 9.79
N LEU A 62 -11.35 7.33 10.44
CA LEU A 62 -10.82 6.95 11.73
C LEU A 62 -9.91 5.73 11.60
N LEU A 63 -8.80 5.79 12.33
CA LEU A 63 -7.89 4.68 12.57
C LEU A 63 -7.89 4.41 14.07
N GLU A 64 -8.28 3.22 14.50
CA GLU A 64 -8.48 2.92 15.94
C GLU A 64 -9.36 3.94 16.67
N GLY A 65 -10.37 4.49 15.99
CA GLY A 65 -11.26 5.51 16.54
C GLY A 65 -10.71 6.94 16.58
N ARG A 66 -9.46 7.18 16.14
CA ARG A 66 -8.86 8.52 16.05
C ARG A 66 -8.81 9.00 14.60
N SER A 67 -9.04 10.29 14.34
CA SER A 67 -9.00 10.81 12.96
C SER A 67 -7.61 10.62 12.35
N VAL A 68 -7.55 10.17 11.09
CA VAL A 68 -6.30 10.09 10.33
C VAL A 68 -5.59 11.45 10.22
N ARG A 69 -6.32 12.56 10.35
CA ARG A 69 -5.75 13.92 10.36
C ARG A 69 -4.91 14.21 11.60
N ASP A 70 -5.15 13.48 12.69
CA ASP A 70 -4.46 13.68 13.97
C ASP A 70 -3.18 12.87 14.10
N TYR A 71 -2.89 12.01 13.11
CA TYR A 71 -1.67 11.21 13.07
C TYR A 71 -0.57 11.94 12.31
N ASN A 72 0.68 11.72 12.73
CA ASN A 72 1.82 12.06 11.89
C ASN A 72 1.79 11.16 10.63
N VAL A 73 2.01 11.78 9.46
CA VAL A 73 2.08 11.10 8.16
C VAL A 73 3.05 9.91 8.19
N SER A 74 4.21 10.04 8.85
CA SER A 74 5.18 8.94 8.97
C SER A 74 4.63 7.74 9.75
N SER A 75 3.82 7.99 10.78
CA SER A 75 3.19 6.96 11.59
C SER A 75 2.12 6.21 10.78
N LEU A 76 1.28 6.94 10.03
CA LEU A 76 0.30 6.33 9.11
C LEU A 76 0.97 5.49 8.02
N GLN A 77 2.01 6.03 7.40
CA GLN A 77 2.77 5.33 6.36
C GLN A 77 3.48 4.08 6.88
N SER A 78 3.96 4.09 8.13
CA SER A 78 4.60 2.91 8.74
C SER A 78 3.63 1.77 9.06
N ALA A 79 2.36 2.12 9.30
CA ALA A 79 1.33 1.17 9.65
C ALA A 79 0.72 0.53 8.39
N ALA A 80 0.70 1.25 7.26
CA ALA A 80 0.15 0.82 5.98
C ALA A 80 1.21 0.22 5.06
N ASN A 81 0.91 -0.92 4.43
CA ASN A 81 1.65 -1.36 3.25
C ASN A 81 0.74 -1.25 2.03
N ILE A 82 1.27 -0.65 0.95
CA ILE A 82 0.54 -0.45 -0.29
C ILE A 82 1.35 -1.10 -1.39
N MET A 83 0.70 -1.99 -2.13
CA MET A 83 1.23 -2.50 -3.39
C MET A 83 0.60 -1.70 -4.52
N TYR A 84 1.44 -0.99 -5.28
CA TYR A 84 1.02 -0.32 -6.50
C TYR A 84 1.11 -1.29 -7.67
N GLN A 85 0.21 -1.12 -8.64
CA GLN A 85 0.20 -1.92 -9.87
C GLN A 85 1.48 -1.72 -10.70
N ASP A 86 2.06 -0.51 -10.66
CA ASP A 86 3.27 -0.14 -11.42
C ASP A 86 4.43 0.18 -10.48
N TYR A 87 5.15 -0.84 -10.00
CA TYR A 87 6.34 -0.65 -9.16
C TYR A 87 7.65 -0.59 -9.98
N HIS A 88 7.57 -0.21 -11.25
CA HIS A 88 8.64 -0.40 -12.22
C HIS A 88 9.63 0.77 -12.34
N HIS A 89 9.58 1.80 -11.48
CA HIS A 89 10.34 3.02 -11.75
C HIS A 89 11.84 2.99 -11.39
N LEU A 90 12.32 1.96 -10.68
CA LEU A 90 13.72 1.90 -10.21
C LEU A 90 14.44 0.67 -10.78
N SER A 91 15.61 0.89 -11.39
CA SER A 91 16.58 -0.16 -11.74
C SER A 91 17.29 -0.60 -10.47
N LEU A 92 16.85 -1.71 -9.89
CA LEU A 92 17.32 -2.23 -8.61
C LEU A 92 17.31 -3.75 -8.65
N THR A 93 18.19 -4.38 -7.87
CA THR A 93 18.17 -5.82 -7.68
C THR A 93 16.88 -6.28 -6.99
N ILE A 94 16.51 -7.55 -7.15
CA ILE A 94 15.40 -8.15 -6.41
C ILE A 94 15.58 -7.96 -4.91
N ARG A 95 16.82 -8.09 -4.40
CA ARG A 95 17.17 -7.82 -3.00
C ARG A 95 16.79 -6.39 -2.59
N ASP A 96 17.28 -5.40 -3.32
CA ASP A 96 17.10 -3.99 -2.98
C ASP A 96 15.61 -3.59 -3.04
N LYS A 97 14.88 -4.08 -4.05
CA LYS A 97 13.43 -3.85 -4.14
C LYS A 97 12.67 -4.48 -2.98
N THR A 98 13.07 -5.67 -2.53
CA THR A 98 12.43 -6.34 -1.39
C THR A 98 12.73 -5.61 -0.08
N GLN A 99 13.92 -5.03 0.07
CA GLN A 99 14.33 -4.30 1.27
C GLN A 99 13.79 -2.86 1.33
N LEU A 100 13.34 -2.28 0.21
CA LEU A 100 12.92 -0.87 0.12
C LEU A 100 11.83 -0.47 1.11
N GLY A 101 10.95 -1.40 1.50
CA GLY A 101 9.91 -1.16 2.52
C GLY A 101 10.43 -1.11 3.97
N ARG A 102 11.66 -1.59 4.21
CA ARG A 102 12.32 -1.59 5.53
C ARG A 102 13.85 -1.61 5.37
N PRO A 103 14.47 -0.48 4.99
CA PRO A 103 15.92 -0.40 4.76
C PRO A 103 16.72 -0.75 6.02
N GLU A 104 16.26 -0.28 7.18
CA GLU A 104 16.85 -0.54 8.49
C GLU A 104 16.25 -1.82 9.10
N CYS A 105 16.61 -2.98 8.56
CA CYS A 105 16.22 -4.28 9.12
C CYS A 105 17.42 -5.11 9.57
N ASP A 106 17.29 -5.76 10.72
CA ASP A 106 18.29 -6.70 11.20
C ASP A 106 18.34 -7.93 10.29
N HIS A 107 19.54 -8.42 9.97
CA HIS A 107 19.73 -9.59 9.10
C HIS A 107 18.99 -9.47 7.74
N PRO A 108 19.31 -8.45 6.92
CA PRO A 108 18.54 -8.13 5.71
C PRO A 108 18.43 -9.30 4.72
N ALA A 109 19.50 -10.09 4.56
CA ALA A 109 19.47 -11.27 3.68
C ALA A 109 18.40 -12.29 4.10
N GLN A 110 18.28 -12.58 5.40
CA GLN A 110 17.30 -13.54 5.92
C GLN A 110 15.87 -12.99 5.79
N GLN A 111 15.66 -11.70 6.05
CA GLN A 111 14.35 -11.07 5.90
C GLN A 111 13.90 -11.02 4.43
N VAL A 112 14.81 -10.74 3.50
CA VAL A 112 14.54 -10.76 2.06
C VAL A 112 14.11 -12.16 1.60
N GLU A 113 14.84 -13.20 2.02
CA GLU A 113 14.45 -14.58 1.69
C GLU A 113 13.11 -14.97 2.32
N ALA A 114 12.88 -14.62 3.58
CA ALA A 114 11.63 -14.89 4.28
C ALA A 114 10.46 -14.17 3.60
N GLY A 115 10.65 -12.91 3.21
CA GLY A 115 9.67 -12.13 2.45
C GLY A 115 9.33 -12.76 1.11
N ALA A 116 10.36 -13.20 0.36
CA ALA A 116 10.17 -13.89 -0.91
C ALA A 116 9.42 -15.23 -0.75
N LYS A 117 9.67 -15.98 0.34
CA LYS A 117 8.93 -17.22 0.64
C LYS A 117 7.47 -16.93 0.97
N LEU A 118 7.21 -15.93 1.82
CA LEU A 118 5.86 -15.52 2.19
C LEU A 118 5.07 -14.97 0.98
N GLY A 119 5.74 -14.29 0.06
CA GLY A 119 5.13 -13.80 -1.18
C GLY A 119 5.03 -14.84 -2.31
N GLY A 120 5.49 -16.07 -2.10
CA GLY A 120 5.49 -17.13 -3.12
C GLY A 120 6.47 -16.93 -4.27
N ALA A 121 7.38 -15.97 -4.17
CA ALA A 121 8.35 -15.63 -5.23
C ALA A 121 9.68 -16.39 -5.09
N TYR A 122 9.97 -17.01 -3.94
CA TYR A 122 11.27 -17.63 -3.66
C TYR A 122 11.70 -18.65 -4.72
N ASP A 123 10.84 -19.62 -5.05
CA ASP A 123 11.17 -20.68 -6.00
C ASP A 123 11.38 -20.15 -7.42
N PHE A 124 10.69 -19.06 -7.79
CA PHE A 124 10.91 -18.36 -9.04
C PHE A 124 12.28 -17.66 -9.04
N ILE A 125 12.60 -16.93 -7.98
CA ILE A 125 13.87 -16.21 -7.83
C ILE A 125 15.06 -17.17 -7.87
N GLN A 126 14.95 -18.34 -7.23
CA GLN A 126 16.03 -19.33 -7.22
C GLN A 126 16.36 -19.90 -8.61
N LYS A 127 15.45 -19.82 -9.58
CA LYS A 127 15.68 -20.24 -10.98
C LYS A 127 16.42 -19.20 -11.82
N LEU A 128 16.54 -17.97 -11.34
CA LEU A 128 17.25 -16.91 -12.04
C LEU A 128 18.78 -17.09 -11.92
N PRO A 129 19.57 -16.79 -12.96
CA PRO A 129 21.03 -16.94 -12.92
C PRO A 129 21.71 -16.16 -11.80
N LEU A 130 21.19 -14.97 -11.48
CA LEU A 130 21.72 -14.09 -10.43
C LEU A 130 20.86 -14.09 -9.16
N LYS A 131 19.78 -14.87 -9.11
CA LYS A 131 18.86 -14.98 -7.96
C LYS A 131 18.44 -13.60 -7.44
N PHE A 132 18.69 -13.30 -6.16
CA PHE A 132 18.35 -12.01 -5.55
C PHE A 132 19.17 -10.83 -6.09
N GLU A 133 20.32 -11.08 -6.73
CA GLU A 133 21.14 -10.07 -7.40
C GLU A 133 20.68 -9.79 -8.84
N THR A 134 19.64 -10.46 -9.33
CA THR A 134 19.05 -10.13 -10.63
C THR A 134 18.54 -8.70 -10.60
N ASN A 135 19.08 -7.87 -11.49
CA ASN A 135 18.60 -6.51 -11.67
C ASN A 135 17.24 -6.52 -12.39
N ILE A 136 16.27 -5.79 -11.85
CA ILE A 136 14.99 -5.53 -12.50
C ILE A 136 15.03 -4.11 -13.04
N GLU A 137 15.29 -4.00 -14.34
CA GLU A 137 15.22 -2.73 -15.04
C GLU A 137 13.79 -2.17 -15.07
N PRO A 138 13.64 -0.84 -15.15
CA PRO A 138 12.35 -0.23 -15.43
C PRO A 138 11.82 -0.77 -16.75
N MET A 139 10.59 -1.27 -16.74
CA MET A 139 9.89 -1.52 -17.99
C MET A 139 9.67 -0.14 -18.62
N GLU A 140 10.38 0.18 -19.70
CA GLU A 140 10.01 1.33 -20.51
C GLU A 140 8.54 1.14 -20.90
N THR A 141 7.67 2.06 -20.50
CA THR A 141 6.34 2.18 -21.08
C THR A 141 6.52 2.65 -22.51
N GLY A 142 6.96 1.74 -23.36
CA GLY A 142 7.29 1.94 -24.76
C GLY A 142 6.92 0.67 -25.49
N PHE A 143 5.89 0.77 -26.33
CA PHE A 143 5.52 -0.26 -27.28
C PHE A 143 6.76 -0.84 -27.97
N THR A 144 7.14 -2.07 -27.65
CA THR A 144 7.99 -2.87 -28.53
C THR A 144 7.28 -4.17 -28.85
N SER A 145 6.60 -4.11 -30.00
CA SER A 145 6.15 -5.26 -30.76
C SER A 145 7.33 -6.18 -31.06
N ARG A 146 7.40 -7.33 -30.38
CA ARG A 146 7.84 -8.60 -30.97
C ARG A 146 7.07 -9.77 -30.32
N GLY A 147 5.87 -10.03 -30.85
CA GLY A 147 5.41 -11.42 -31.06
C GLY A 147 4.66 -12.14 -29.94
N GLY A 148 4.14 -11.48 -28.91
CA GLY A 148 3.29 -12.15 -27.92
C GLY A 148 2.15 -11.25 -27.46
N LYS A 149 0.90 -11.71 -27.59
CA LYS A 149 -0.29 -11.01 -27.09
C LYS A 149 -0.13 -10.73 -25.59
N ALA A 150 0.20 -9.49 -25.23
CA ALA A 150 -0.04 -8.98 -23.89
C ALA A 150 -1.51 -8.57 -23.81
N ILE A 151 -2.35 -9.47 -23.30
CA ILE A 151 -3.65 -9.08 -22.75
C ILE A 151 -3.33 -8.60 -21.34
N THR A 152 -3.14 -7.30 -21.15
CA THR A 152 -3.15 -6.72 -19.80
C THR A 152 -4.61 -6.57 -19.41
N PRO A 153 -5.16 -7.33 -18.45
CA PRO A 153 -6.51 -7.07 -17.98
C PRO A 153 -6.47 -5.73 -17.24
N THR A 154 -7.16 -4.74 -17.79
CA THR A 154 -7.35 -3.37 -17.27
C THR A 154 -8.26 -3.33 -16.04
N ASN A 155 -8.19 -4.34 -15.17
CA ASN A 155 -9.01 -4.45 -13.98
C ASN A 155 -8.15 -4.12 -12.75
N THR A 156 -8.38 -2.92 -12.20
CA THR A 156 -7.84 -2.52 -10.91
C THR A 156 -8.41 -3.43 -9.83
N ASN A 157 -7.61 -4.39 -9.37
CA ASN A 157 -7.85 -5.12 -8.14
C ASN A 157 -6.83 -4.62 -7.12
N LEU A 158 -7.20 -3.59 -6.35
CA LEU A 158 -6.34 -3.08 -5.29
C LEU A 158 -6.58 -3.89 -4.00
N PHE A 159 -5.52 -4.55 -3.52
CA PHE A 159 -5.54 -5.33 -2.29
C PHE A 159 -4.87 -4.53 -1.18
N LEU A 160 -5.66 -4.07 -0.21
CA LEU A 160 -5.13 -3.57 1.05
C LEU A 160 -4.91 -4.77 1.97
N ILE A 161 -3.69 -5.31 1.97
CA ILE A 161 -3.28 -6.32 2.95
C ILE A 161 -2.72 -5.59 4.17
N TRP A 162 -3.55 -5.46 5.20
CA TRP A 162 -3.16 -4.78 6.41
C TRP A 162 -2.72 -5.77 7.50
N ARG A 163 -1.41 -5.92 7.72
CA ARG A 163 -0.86 -6.73 8.83
C ARG A 163 -0.72 -5.87 10.09
N SER A 164 -1.35 -6.28 11.19
CA SER A 164 -1.03 -5.75 12.52
C SER A 164 0.41 -6.15 12.88
N ARG A 165 1.30 -5.17 13.13
CA ARG A 165 2.51 -5.48 13.91
C ARG A 165 2.08 -5.77 15.36
N PRO A 166 2.73 -6.72 16.06
CA PRO A 166 2.72 -6.71 17.52
C PRO A 166 3.58 -5.52 17.96
N THR A 167 2.96 -4.42 18.36
CA THR A 167 3.67 -3.31 19.01
C THR A 167 3.83 -3.63 20.48
N SER A 168 5.04 -4.02 20.89
CA SER A 168 5.48 -3.81 22.26
C SER A 168 5.70 -2.31 22.47
N VAL A 169 4.72 -1.65 23.08
CA VAL A 169 4.88 -0.27 23.58
C VAL A 169 5.66 -0.35 24.88
N VAL A 170 6.95 0.03 24.86
CA VAL A 170 7.67 0.40 26.07
C VAL A 170 7.26 1.84 26.39
N GLY A 171 6.28 1.97 27.29
CA GLY A 171 5.91 3.25 27.88
C GLY A 171 6.98 3.64 28.90
N ASN A 172 7.82 4.62 28.55
CA ASN A 172 8.63 5.32 29.54
C ASN A 172 7.70 6.21 30.36
N GLY A 173 7.71 6.00 31.67
CA GLY A 173 6.90 6.73 32.61
C GLY A 173 7.17 8.23 32.59
N ARG A 174 6.10 8.99 32.85
CA ARG A 174 6.10 10.12 33.77
C ARG A 174 4.66 10.47 34.14
N ASP A 175 4.37 10.18 35.41
CA ASP A 175 3.42 10.78 36.34
C ASP A 175 2.48 11.87 35.82
N LEU A 176 1.19 11.68 36.09
CA LEU A 176 0.34 12.72 36.65
C LEU A 176 -0.54 12.09 37.75
N GLN A 177 -0.32 12.56 38.98
CA GLN A 177 -1.29 12.57 40.06
C GLN A 177 -2.43 13.55 39.72
#